data_AF-A0A920M7S9-F1
#
_entry.id   AF-A0A920M7S9-F1
#
_cell.length_a   1.000
_cell.length_b   1.000
_cell.length_c   1.000
_cell.angle_alpha   90.00
_cell.angle_beta   90.00
_cell.angle_gamma   90.00
#
_symmetry.space_group_name_H-M   'P 1'
#
loop_
_entity.id
_entity.type
_entity.pdbx_description
1 polymer ?
#
loop_
_entity_poly.entity_id
_entity_poly.type
_entity_poly.pdbx_seq_one_letter_code
_entity_poly.pdbx_strand_id
1 'polypeptide(L)' 'MKEVCVSGIELSNQNEFVLICGLNVLESDEVLTKVVEETLAITKKLSIPFIFKASYDKANRSSKTLIEDQE' A
#
# COMPACT_ATOMS: atom_id res chain seq x y z
N MET A 1 -15.66 -6.02 20.31
CA MET A 1 -15.53 -6.05 18.83
C MET A 1 -14.37 -6.95 18.45
N LYS A 2 -14.23 -7.36 17.18
CA LYS A 2 -13.08 -8.20 16.78
C LYS A 2 -11.83 -7.33 16.65
N GLU A 3 -10.74 -7.79 17.23
CA GLU A 3 -9.41 -7.19 17.13
C GLU A 3 -8.49 -8.08 16.28
N VAL A 4 -7.62 -7.43 15.49
CA VAL A 4 -6.61 -8.11 14.68
C VAL A 4 -5.29 -7.35 14.84
N CYS A 5 -4.24 -8.04 15.27
CA CYS A 5 -2.90 -7.46 15.38
C CYS A 5 -2.11 -7.68 14.08
N VAL A 6 -1.57 -6.60 13.50
CA VAL A 6 -0.70 -6.63 12.33
C VAL A 6 0.58 -5.88 12.64
N SER A 7 1.70 -6.60 12.73
CA SER A 7 3.02 -6.02 13.03
C SER A 7 3.03 -5.13 14.29
N GLY A 8 2.27 -5.51 15.32
CA GLY A 8 2.14 -4.75 16.56
C GLY A 8 1.10 -3.62 16.54
N ILE A 9 0.38 -3.41 15.43
CA ILE A 9 -0.73 -2.46 15.33
C ILE A 9 -2.05 -3.19 15.54
N GLU A 10 -2.86 -2.73 16.50
CA GLU A 10 -4.16 -3.32 16.84
C GLU A 10 -5.30 -2.70 16.03
N LEU A 11 -5.86 -3.45 15.08
CA LEU A 11 -6.97 -3.04 14.22
C LEU A 11 -8.31 -3.42 14.86
N SER A 12 -9.16 -2.42 15.15
CA SER A 12 -10.52 -2.60 15.65
C SER A 12 -11.32 -1.32 15.39
N ASN A 13 -12.63 -1.40 15.10
CA ASN A 13 -13.46 -0.19 14.97
C ASN A 13 -13.77 0.49 16.34
N GLN A 14 -13.17 0.01 17.45
CA GLN A 14 -13.17 0.70 18.74
C GLN A 14 -11.82 1.38 19.06
N ASN A 15 -10.79 1.14 18.26
CA ASN A 15 -9.46 1.72 18.43
C ASN A 15 -9.30 3.00 17.60
N GLU A 16 -8.17 3.66 17.76
CA GLU A 16 -7.77 4.78 16.91
C GLU A 16 -7.71 4.34 15.43
N PHE A 17 -8.02 5.28 14.55
CA PHE A 17 -7.94 5.06 13.12
C PHE A 17 -6.51 4.68 12.68
N VAL A 18 -6.40 3.63 11.88
CA VAL A 18 -5.15 3.19 11.26
C VAL A 18 -5.21 3.47 9.76
N LEU A 19 -4.22 4.19 9.23
CA LEU A 19 -4.14 4.49 7.80
C LEU A 19 -3.48 3.33 7.05
N ILE A 20 -4.23 2.71 6.13
CA ILE A 20 -3.68 1.80 5.13
C ILE A 20 -3.63 2.55 3.80
N CYS A 21 -2.44 2.95 3.37
CA CYS A 21 -2.24 3.80 2.19
C CYS A 21 -0.94 3.47 1.46
N GLY A 22 -0.84 3.83 0.19
CA GLY A 22 0.38 3.69 -0.60
C GLY A 22 0.08 3.66 -2.09
N LEU A 23 0.77 2.79 -2.80
CA LEU A 23 0.69 2.69 -4.24
C LEU A 23 -0.43 1.77 -4.72
N ASN A 24 -0.98 2.11 -5.87
CA ASN A 24 -1.92 1.23 -6.54
C ASN A 24 -1.20 -0.04 -7.05
N VAL A 25 -0.07 0.12 -7.74
CA VAL A 25 0.84 -0.95 -8.18
C VAL A 25 2.29 -0.48 -8.00
N LEU A 26 3.24 -1.40 -7.81
CA LEU A 26 4.66 -1.10 -7.82
C LEU A 26 5.11 -0.78 -9.25
N GLU A 27 5.66 0.42 -9.45
CA GLU A 27 6.07 0.93 -10.77
C GLU A 27 7.59 1.03 -10.88
N SER A 28 8.23 1.65 -9.89
CA SER A 28 9.69 1.76 -9.76
C SER A 28 10.10 1.95 -8.30
N ASP A 29 11.35 1.62 -7.98
CA ASP A 29 11.93 1.80 -6.64
C ASP A 29 11.97 3.28 -6.23
N GLU A 30 12.16 4.19 -7.18
CA GLU A 30 12.16 5.64 -6.92
C GLU A 30 10.79 6.13 -6.46
N VAL A 31 9.72 5.75 -7.18
CA VAL A 31 8.35 6.11 -6.83
C VAL A 31 7.95 5.46 -5.51
N LEU A 32 8.33 4.19 -5.30
CA LEU A 32 8.11 3.47 -4.05
C LEU A 32 8.74 4.21 -2.86
N THR A 33 10.03 4.51 -2.96
CA THR A 33 10.78 5.16 -1.87
C THR A 33 10.19 6.52 -1.53
N LYS A 34 9.95 7.36 -2.54
CA LYS A 34 9.37 8.69 -2.36
C LYS A 34 8.02 8.66 -1.64
N VAL A 35 7.10 7.79 -2.08
CA VAL A 35 5.76 7.71 -1.49
C VAL A 35 5.80 7.18 -0.06
N VAL A 36 6.64 6.18 0.22
CA VAL A 36 6.82 5.64 1.57
C VAL A 36 7.36 6.72 2.52
N GLU A 37 8.41 7.43 2.11
CA GLU A 37 9.05 8.47 2.94
C GLU A 37 8.09 9.62 3.26
N GLU A 38 7.42 10.17 2.24
CA GLU A 38 6.47 11.27 2.43
C GLU A 38 5.29 10.87 3.32
N THR A 39 4.69 9.69 3.06
CA THR A 39 3.53 9.21 3.83
C THR A 39 3.91 8.88 5.27
N LEU A 40 5.10 8.28 5.48
CA LEU A 40 5.61 7.97 6.81
C LEU A 40 5.89 9.25 7.61
N ALA A 41 6.47 10.28 6.97
CA ALA A 41 6.72 11.56 7.62
C ALA A 41 5.41 12.25 8.07
N ILE A 42 4.39 12.25 7.20
CA ILE A 42 3.07 12.83 7.51
C ILE A 42 2.38 12.07 8.64
N THR A 43 2.33 10.75 8.57
CA THR A 43 1.66 9.91 9.57
C THR A 43 2.34 9.99 10.94
N LYS A 44 3.68 10.05 10.97
CA LYS A 44 4.45 10.33 12.20
C LYS A 44 4.13 11.70 12.79
N LYS A 45 4.04 12.75 11.95
CA LYS A 45 3.70 14.11 12.42
C LYS A 45 2.30 14.19 13.03
N LEU A 46 1.37 13.41 12.50
CA LEU A 46 -0.03 13.38 12.96
C LEU A 46 -0.30 12.30 14.03
N SER A 47 0.72 11.53 14.42
CA SER A 47 0.58 10.37 15.31
C SER A 47 -0.46 9.34 14.86
N ILE A 48 -0.57 9.11 13.54
CA ILE A 48 -1.50 8.14 12.96
C ILE A 48 -0.75 6.83 12.70
N PRO A 49 -1.20 5.67 13.24
CA PRO A 49 -0.64 4.37 12.89
C PRO A 49 -0.79 4.10 11.38
N PHE A 50 0.25 3.55 10.76
CA PHE A 50 0.34 3.47 9.31
C PHE A 50 0.80 2.09 8.84
N ILE A 51 0.11 1.57 7.82
CA ILE A 51 0.50 0.36 7.07
C ILE A 51 0.63 0.76 5.59
N PHE A 52 1.84 0.63 5.05
CA PHE A 52 2.05 0.85 3.62
C PHE A 52 1.42 -0.29 2.80
N LYS A 53 0.68 0.07 1.74
CA LYS A 53 0.09 -0.89 0.80
C LYS A 53 0.58 -0.61 -0.62
N ALA A 54 0.99 -1.67 -1.32
CA ALA A 54 1.18 -1.66 -2.77
C ALA A 54 0.77 -3.02 -3.35
N SER A 55 0.37 -3.05 -4.63
CA SER A 55 0.18 -4.33 -5.34
C SER A 55 1.42 -4.62 -6.18
N TYR A 56 1.91 -5.86 -6.16
CA TYR A 56 2.95 -6.30 -7.10
C TYR A 56 2.39 -6.47 -8.52
N ASP A 57 1.23 -7.14 -8.63
CA ASP A 57 0.52 -7.36 -9.89
C ASP A 57 -0.95 -6.93 -9.78
N LYS A 58 -1.57 -6.68 -10.93
CA LYS A 58 -3.01 -6.44 -11.11
C LYS A 58 -3.59 -7.52 -12.02
N ALA A 59 -3.84 -8.69 -11.44
CA ALA A 59 -4.38 -9.86 -12.12
C ALA A 59 -5.75 -9.63 -12.81
N ASN A 60 -6.46 -8.56 -12.47
CA ASN A 60 -7.79 -8.24 -13.01
C ASN A 60 -7.76 -7.16 -14.11
N ARG A 61 -6.60 -6.91 -14.73
CA ARG A 61 -6.51 -5.97 -15.85
C ARG A 61 -6.90 -6.68 -17.15
N SER A 62 -8.00 -6.25 -17.76
CA SER A 62 -8.40 -6.72 -19.08
C SER A 62 -7.39 -6.28 -20.16
N SER A 63 -7.17 -7.18 -21.12
CA SER A 63 -6.27 -7.14 -22.28
C SER A 63 -4.78 -7.43 -22.01
N LYS A 64 -4.46 -8.73 -22.05
CA LYS A 64 -3.22 -9.22 -22.66
C LYS A 64 -3.30 -8.92 -24.15
N THR A 65 -2.68 -7.85 -24.62
CA THR A 65 -2.32 -7.80 -26.04
C THR A 65 -1.20 -8.81 -26.22
N LEU A 66 -1.52 -9.97 -26.77
CA LEU A 66 -0.51 -10.86 -27.34
C LEU A 66 -0.01 -10.15 -28.60
N ILE A 67 1.06 -9.37 -28.49
CA ILE A 67 1.92 -9.16 -29.65
C ILE A 67 2.90 -10.32 -29.59
N GLU A 68 2.63 -11.33 -30.42
CA GLU A 68 3.68 -12.25 -30.81
C GLU A 68 4.72 -11.40 -31.56
N ASP A 69 5.92 -11.29 -30.99
CA ASP A 69 7.11 -10.89 -31.74
C ASP A 69 7.25 -11.88 -32.91
N GLN A 70 6.84 -11.46 -34.10
CA GLN A 70 7.26 -12.07 -35.37
C GLN A 70 8.48 -11.27 -35.85
N GLU A 71 9.52 -12.00 -36.26
CA GLU A 71 10.73 -11.48 -36.92
C GLU A 71 10.46 -10.46 -38.04
#